data_AF-A0A7J8LQ67-F1
#
_entry.id   AF-A0A7J8LQ67-F1
#
_cell.length_a   1.000
_cell.length_b   1.000
_cell.length_c   1.000
_cell.angle_alpha   90.00
_cell.angle_beta   90.00
_cell.angle_gamma   90.00
#
_symmetry.space_group_name_H-M   'P 1'
#
loop_
_entity.id
_entity.type
_entity.pdbx_description
1 polymer ?
#
loop_
_entity_poly.entity_id
_entity_poly.type
_entity_poly.pdbx_seq_one_letter_code
_entity_poly.pdbx_strand_id
1 'polypeptide(L)'
;MANRIATVFASLREFPFVRYRAAKSLDPMTMTTFRDLIPTKLAAGIWNCLVKCKSIPNFPQQETCELLVLDRSIDQIAPVIHEWTYDAMCHDLLNMEGNKYLHEVPSKTGGPPEKKEVLLEEHDPIWLELRHAHIGDANLRLHEKMTNFVSKNKAAQHQHGSRDVGEISTRDLQKMVQALPQYSEQIEKLSLHVEIAGKINRIITEQGLKELGQLEQDLVFGDAGMKDVIKFLTTNEAVSHENKLRLMMILAAIYPEKFEGEKGLSLMKLAKLSTEDANAVNNMSLLAPLSESKKGSASSFSLKFDIHKKKRAARKDRCSEQETWQLSRFYPIIEELVEKLSLGELSKDDYPCMNDPSPSFHGSSPAAASIHEAPVAHSMRSRRTPTWARPRGSDDGTLVLSYP
;
A
#
# COMPACT_ATOMS: atom_id res chain seq x y z
N MET A 1 5.66 22.31 4.12
CA MET A 1 5.03 21.23 3.33
C MET A 1 3.75 21.69 2.65
N ALA A 2 2.76 22.21 3.37
CA ALA A 2 1.49 22.71 2.79
C ALA A 2 1.66 23.63 1.56
N ASN A 3 2.50 24.67 1.65
CA ASN A 3 2.80 25.55 0.50
C ASN A 3 3.28 24.77 -0.73
N ARG A 4 4.18 23.79 -0.55
CA ARG A 4 4.73 22.99 -1.65
C ARG A 4 3.66 22.13 -2.32
N ILE A 5 2.74 21.57 -1.54
CA ILE A 5 1.62 20.79 -2.08
C ILE A 5 0.65 21.71 -2.82
N ALA A 6 0.27 22.84 -2.22
CA ALA A 6 -0.61 23.81 -2.88
C ALA A 6 -0.04 24.36 -4.20
N THR A 7 1.29 24.54 -4.30
CA THR A 7 1.93 24.97 -5.56
C THR A 7 1.87 23.92 -6.68
N VAL A 8 1.73 22.63 -6.34
CA VAL A 8 1.50 21.58 -7.36
C VAL A 8 0.12 21.78 -7.98
N PHE A 9 -0.92 21.93 -7.16
CA PHE A 9 -2.29 22.20 -7.62
C PHE A 9 -2.42 23.52 -8.38
N ALA A 10 -1.73 24.58 -7.92
CA ALA A 10 -1.67 25.85 -8.64
C ALA A 10 -1.04 25.69 -10.04
N SER A 11 0.03 24.92 -10.16
CA SER A 11 0.71 24.63 -11.44
C SER A 11 -0.16 23.78 -12.38
N LEU A 12 -0.85 22.78 -11.83
CA LEU A 12 -1.76 21.91 -12.59
C LEU A 12 -3.09 22.59 -12.93
N ARG A 13 -3.40 23.75 -12.32
CA ARG A 13 -4.70 24.44 -12.39
C ARG A 13 -5.85 23.56 -11.91
N GLU A 14 -5.63 22.91 -10.79
CA GLU A 14 -6.56 21.99 -10.16
C GLU A 14 -6.95 22.51 -8.77
N PHE A 15 -8.23 22.42 -8.40
CA PHE A 15 -8.70 22.75 -7.05
C PHE A 15 -9.30 21.49 -6.40
N PRO A 16 -8.64 20.86 -5.42
CA PRO A 16 -9.07 19.56 -4.92
C PRO A 16 -10.12 19.60 -3.81
N PHE A 17 -10.91 18.53 -3.70
CA PHE A 17 -11.51 18.09 -2.44
C PHE A 17 -10.38 17.59 -1.51
N VAL A 18 -10.12 18.32 -0.42
CA VAL A 18 -9.01 17.99 0.49
C VAL A 18 -9.51 17.06 1.58
N ARG A 19 -9.31 15.76 1.38
CA ARG A 19 -9.59 14.71 2.36
C ARG A 19 -8.37 14.37 3.19
N TYR A 20 -8.57 13.92 4.41
CA TYR A 20 -7.48 13.54 5.30
C TYR A 20 -7.89 12.42 6.22
N ARG A 21 -6.93 11.60 6.63
CA ARG A 21 -7.19 10.60 7.67
C ARG A 21 -7.51 11.28 9.01
N ALA A 22 -8.70 11.04 9.56
CA ALA A 22 -9.08 11.51 10.88
C ALA A 22 -8.30 10.80 11.99
N ALA A 23 -8.05 11.52 13.08
CA ALA A 23 -7.54 10.94 14.31
C ALA A 23 -8.62 10.02 14.92
N LYS A 24 -8.31 8.74 15.11
CA LYS A 24 -9.25 7.80 15.75
C LYS A 24 -9.20 8.00 17.26
N SER A 25 -10.24 8.57 17.86
CA SER A 25 -10.43 8.52 19.32
C SER A 25 -11.01 7.15 19.68
N LEU A 26 -10.15 6.22 20.09
CA LEU A 26 -10.56 4.85 20.40
C LEU A 26 -11.36 4.75 21.72
N ASP A 27 -11.21 5.72 22.62
CA ASP A 27 -11.87 5.80 23.92
C ASP A 27 -11.87 7.27 24.39
N PRO A 28 -12.94 7.83 24.99
CA PRO A 28 -12.90 9.13 25.67
C PRO A 28 -11.76 9.30 26.68
N MET A 29 -11.14 8.21 27.15
CA MET A 29 -9.97 8.23 28.04
C MET A 29 -8.61 8.24 27.35
N THR A 30 -8.54 7.93 26.05
CA THR A 30 -7.29 7.95 25.29
C THR A 30 -7.12 9.32 24.63
N MET A 31 -6.18 10.11 25.16
CA MET A 31 -5.89 11.44 24.62
C MET A 31 -5.35 11.36 23.20
N THR A 32 -5.98 12.09 22.29
CA THR A 32 -5.49 12.29 20.92
C THR A 32 -4.11 12.92 20.98
N THR A 33 -3.11 12.25 20.40
CA THR A 33 -1.74 12.76 20.43
C THR A 33 -1.53 13.79 19.31
N PHE A 34 -0.46 14.58 19.40
CA PHE A 34 -0.08 15.47 18.30
C PHE A 34 0.13 14.70 16.98
N ARG A 35 0.60 13.45 17.04
CA ARG A 35 0.88 12.61 15.87
C ARG A 35 -0.40 12.26 15.11
N ASP A 36 -1.46 11.92 15.84
CA ASP A 36 -2.77 11.59 15.26
C ASP A 36 -3.37 12.78 14.51
N LEU A 37 -3.00 14.00 14.89
CA LEU A 37 -3.47 15.24 14.27
C LEU A 37 -2.62 15.71 13.08
N ILE A 38 -1.52 15.01 12.73
CA ILE A 38 -0.63 15.43 11.63
C ILE A 38 -1.38 15.53 10.30
N PRO A 39 -2.14 14.51 9.83
CA PRO A 39 -2.88 14.61 8.58
C PRO A 39 -3.87 15.77 8.59
N THR A 40 -4.63 15.93 9.68
CA THR A 40 -5.60 17.03 9.87
C THR A 40 -4.94 18.41 9.76
N LYS A 41 -3.84 18.62 10.49
CA LYS A 41 -3.13 19.90 10.48
C LYS A 41 -2.51 20.21 9.12
N LEU A 42 -1.96 19.20 8.46
CA LEU A 42 -1.39 19.36 7.12
C LEU A 42 -2.49 19.69 6.10
N ALA A 43 -3.61 18.98 6.13
CA ALA A 43 -4.76 19.24 5.27
C ALA A 43 -5.34 20.65 5.47
N ALA A 44 -5.47 21.11 6.72
CA ALA A 44 -5.92 22.48 7.01
C ALA A 44 -4.93 23.52 6.46
N GLY A 45 -3.62 23.26 6.62
CA GLY A 45 -2.57 24.10 6.04
C GLY A 45 -2.66 24.15 4.50
N ILE A 46 -2.86 23.01 3.85
CA ILE A 46 -3.01 22.92 2.39
C ILE A 46 -4.24 23.70 1.93
N TRP A 47 -5.40 23.47 2.57
CA TRP A 47 -6.65 24.16 2.28
C TRP A 47 -6.50 25.67 2.37
N ASN A 48 -5.91 26.18 3.46
CA ASN A 48 -5.65 27.61 3.64
C ASN A 48 -4.77 28.21 2.53
N CYS A 49 -3.87 27.43 1.94
CA CYS A 49 -3.05 27.87 0.81
C CYS A 49 -3.83 27.81 -0.51
N LEU A 50 -4.59 26.75 -0.75
CA LEU A 50 -5.41 26.58 -1.95
C LEU A 50 -6.51 27.64 -2.08
N VAL A 51 -7.13 28.03 -0.97
CA VAL A 51 -8.12 29.13 -0.96
C VAL A 51 -7.49 30.44 -1.45
N LYS A 52 -6.21 30.70 -1.12
CA LYS A 52 -5.49 31.89 -1.62
C LYS A 52 -5.20 31.78 -3.13
N CYS A 53 -4.96 30.56 -3.64
CA CYS A 53 -4.76 30.32 -5.06
C CYS A 53 -6.00 30.66 -5.91
N LYS A 54 -7.21 30.74 -5.33
CA LYS A 54 -8.41 31.20 -6.05
C LYS A 54 -8.30 32.63 -6.59
N SER A 55 -7.38 33.44 -6.07
CA SER A 55 -7.07 34.78 -6.60
C SER A 55 -6.23 34.77 -7.87
N ILE A 56 -5.64 33.62 -8.24
CA ILE A 56 -4.83 33.47 -9.45
C ILE A 56 -5.75 33.48 -10.68
N PRO A 57 -5.44 34.26 -11.74
CA PRO A 57 -6.23 34.27 -12.96
C PRO A 57 -6.38 32.88 -13.58
N ASN A 58 -7.60 32.52 -13.99
CA ASN A 58 -7.95 31.21 -14.58
C ASN A 58 -7.75 30.00 -13.66
N PHE A 59 -7.67 30.20 -12.34
CA PHE A 59 -7.69 29.10 -11.38
C PHE A 59 -9.13 28.64 -11.10
N PRO A 60 -9.41 27.33 -10.99
CA PRO A 60 -10.76 26.83 -10.74
C PRO A 60 -11.36 27.37 -9.44
N GLN A 61 -12.64 27.74 -9.51
CA GLN A 61 -13.38 28.23 -8.33
C GLN A 61 -14.14 27.11 -7.61
N GLN A 62 -14.44 26.03 -8.34
CA GLN A 62 -15.05 24.80 -7.86
C GLN A 62 -14.03 23.67 -7.90
N GLU A 63 -14.32 22.62 -7.16
CA GLU A 63 -13.48 21.44 -7.05
C GLU A 63 -13.42 20.65 -8.35
N THR A 64 -12.21 20.22 -8.72
CA THR A 64 -11.91 19.56 -10.01
C THR A 64 -11.26 18.18 -9.83
N CYS A 65 -10.71 17.89 -8.65
CA CYS A 65 -10.06 16.62 -8.34
C CYS A 65 -10.14 16.28 -6.83
N GLU A 66 -9.55 15.15 -6.43
CA GLU A 66 -9.47 14.70 -5.04
C GLU A 66 -8.02 14.76 -4.54
N LEU A 67 -7.82 15.18 -3.29
CA LEU A 67 -6.53 15.10 -2.59
C LEU A 67 -6.72 14.35 -1.28
N LEU A 68 -6.07 13.20 -1.14
CA LEU A 68 -6.09 12.40 0.08
C LEU A 68 -4.78 12.55 0.88
N VAL A 69 -4.86 13.16 2.06
CA VAL A 69 -3.72 13.35 2.97
C VAL A 69 -3.63 12.18 3.95
N LEU A 70 -2.54 11.42 3.86
CA LEU A 70 -2.28 10.22 4.64
C LEU A 70 -0.95 10.34 5.38
N ASP A 71 -0.77 9.49 6.38
CA ASP A 71 0.50 9.28 7.07
C ASP A 71 0.91 7.80 6.98
N ARG A 72 2.19 7.49 7.24
CA ARG A 72 2.73 6.14 7.06
C ARG A 72 2.05 5.08 7.95
N SER A 73 1.38 5.50 9.03
CA SER A 73 0.70 4.58 9.94
C SER A 73 -0.49 3.86 9.34
N ILE A 74 -0.96 4.24 8.13
CA ILE A 74 -1.98 3.45 7.43
C ILE A 74 -1.45 2.08 7.02
N ASP A 75 -0.15 1.96 6.75
CA ASP A 75 0.44 0.75 6.19
C ASP A 75 1.94 0.71 6.47
N GLN A 76 2.36 -0.08 7.44
CA GLN A 76 3.77 -0.21 7.80
C GLN A 76 4.49 -1.31 7.01
N ILE A 77 3.75 -2.19 6.31
CA ILE A 77 4.28 -3.38 5.65
C ILE A 77 4.71 -3.07 4.23
N ALA A 78 3.93 -2.28 3.48
CA ALA A 78 4.22 -1.96 2.09
C ALA A 78 5.64 -1.44 1.80
N PRO A 79 6.29 -0.63 2.67
CA PRO A 79 7.66 -0.16 2.41
C PRO A 79 8.75 -1.21 2.64
N VAL A 80 8.44 -2.34 3.29
CA VAL A 80 9.44 -3.31 3.75
C VAL A 80 9.24 -4.72 3.21
N ILE A 81 8.07 -5.03 2.64
CA ILE A 81 7.83 -6.31 1.97
C ILE A 81 8.52 -6.35 0.61
N HIS A 82 9.02 -7.52 0.18
CA HIS A 82 9.55 -7.66 -1.17
C HIS A 82 8.42 -7.57 -2.21
N GLU A 83 8.59 -6.65 -3.15
CA GLU A 83 7.66 -6.43 -4.26
C GLU A 83 8.25 -7.01 -5.55
N TRP A 84 7.42 -7.65 -6.39
CA TRP A 84 7.90 -8.48 -7.51
C TRP A 84 7.67 -7.85 -8.88
N THR A 85 7.26 -6.58 -8.93
CA THR A 85 7.22 -5.79 -10.16
C THR A 85 8.62 -5.33 -10.56
N TYR A 86 8.85 -5.17 -11.87
CA TYR A 86 10.18 -4.90 -12.42
C TYR A 86 10.83 -3.64 -11.84
N ASP A 87 10.09 -2.54 -11.75
CA ASP A 87 10.55 -1.27 -11.20
C ASP A 87 10.90 -1.37 -9.71
N ALA A 88 9.97 -1.93 -8.92
CA ALA A 88 10.19 -2.11 -7.50
C ALA A 88 11.41 -3.00 -7.21
N MET A 89 11.58 -4.10 -7.96
CA MET A 89 12.76 -4.96 -7.86
C MET A 89 14.06 -4.24 -8.25
N CYS A 90 14.03 -3.34 -9.24
CA CYS A 90 15.19 -2.52 -9.59
C CYS A 90 15.59 -1.62 -8.41
N HIS A 91 14.63 -0.93 -7.80
CA HIS A 91 14.89 -0.04 -6.67
C HIS A 91 15.26 -0.77 -5.38
N ASP A 92 14.77 -1.99 -5.18
CA ASP A 92 15.06 -2.79 -3.99
C ASP A 92 16.44 -3.48 -4.09
N LEU A 93 16.75 -4.08 -5.25
CA LEU A 93 17.91 -4.97 -5.38
C LEU A 93 19.11 -4.35 -6.08
N LEU A 94 18.96 -3.20 -6.74
CA LEU A 94 20.03 -2.54 -7.49
C LEU A 94 20.44 -1.22 -6.86
N ASN A 95 21.64 -0.77 -7.20
CA ASN A 95 22.14 0.53 -6.74
C ASN A 95 21.51 1.64 -7.60
N MET A 96 20.38 2.16 -7.12
CA MET A 96 19.57 3.20 -7.75
C MET A 96 19.66 4.52 -6.94
N GLU A 97 19.90 5.64 -7.63
CA GLU A 97 19.74 6.99 -7.06
C GLU A 97 18.63 7.72 -7.82
N GLY A 98 17.40 7.67 -7.28
CA GLY A 98 16.22 8.01 -8.07
C GLY A 98 16.17 7.11 -9.30
N ASN A 99 16.04 7.68 -10.50
CA ASN A 99 15.98 6.91 -11.75
C ASN A 99 17.37 6.56 -12.33
N LYS A 100 18.45 6.86 -11.61
CA LYS A 100 19.82 6.58 -12.05
C LYS A 100 20.25 5.19 -11.59
N TYR A 101 20.48 4.31 -12.54
CA TYR A 101 21.08 3.00 -12.31
C TYR A 101 22.60 3.07 -12.50
N LEU A 102 23.35 2.67 -11.47
CA LEU A 102 24.80 2.54 -11.55
C LEU A 102 25.18 1.15 -12.06
N HIS A 103 25.40 1.06 -13.37
CA HIS A 103 25.73 -0.18 -14.06
C HIS A 103 27.24 -0.46 -14.03
N GLU A 104 27.64 -1.64 -13.58
CA GLU A 104 29.04 -2.06 -13.56
C GLU A 104 29.36 -2.90 -14.79
N VAL A 105 30.20 -2.36 -15.67
CA VAL A 105 30.69 -3.04 -16.88
C VAL A 105 32.10 -3.57 -16.68
N PRO A 106 32.42 -4.78 -17.20
CA PRO A 106 33.79 -5.27 -17.20
C PRO A 106 34.74 -4.30 -17.91
N SER A 107 35.87 -3.97 -17.27
CA SER A 107 36.87 -3.09 -17.87
C SER A 107 37.47 -3.70 -19.14
N LYS A 108 37.58 -2.90 -20.20
CA LYS A 108 38.19 -3.32 -21.47
C LYS A 108 39.70 -3.56 -21.36
N THR A 109 40.34 -3.02 -20.33
CA THR A 109 41.79 -3.05 -20.12
C THR A 109 42.21 -4.00 -18.98
N GLY A 110 41.29 -4.84 -18.49
CA GLY A 110 41.58 -5.81 -17.41
C GLY A 110 41.69 -5.20 -16.01
N GLY A 111 41.23 -3.95 -15.84
CA GLY A 111 41.13 -3.26 -14.55
C GLY A 111 39.85 -3.59 -13.77
N PRO A 112 39.61 -2.91 -12.63
CA PRO A 112 38.35 -3.01 -11.90
C PRO A 112 37.16 -2.59 -12.80
N PRO A 113 35.95 -3.14 -12.57
CA PRO A 113 34.76 -2.81 -13.37
C PRO A 113 34.54 -1.30 -13.48
N GLU A 114 34.25 -0.83 -14.69
CA GLU A 114 33.90 0.56 -14.94
C GLU A 114 32.44 0.78 -14.55
N LYS A 115 32.14 1.94 -13.95
CA LYS A 115 30.78 2.32 -13.56
C LYS A 115 30.20 3.24 -14.62
N LYS A 116 29.11 2.82 -15.27
CA LYS A 116 28.33 3.60 -16.23
C LYS A 116 27.01 3.98 -15.59
N GLU A 117 26.68 5.26 -15.63
CA GLU A 117 25.36 5.75 -15.20
C GLU A 117 24.36 5.58 -16.35
N VAL A 118 23.18 5.05 -16.02
CA VAL A 118 22.10 4.83 -16.97
C VAL A 118 20.80 5.36 -16.37
N LEU A 119 19.99 6.02 -17.19
CA LEU A 119 18.71 6.59 -16.76
C LEU A 119 17.56 5.67 -17.19
N LEU A 120 16.73 5.25 -16.23
CA LEU A 120 15.51 4.49 -16.46
C LEU A 120 14.31 5.44 -16.43
N GLU A 121 13.92 5.96 -17.60
CA GLU A 121 12.96 7.06 -17.73
C GLU A 121 11.83 6.76 -18.72
N GLU A 122 10.81 7.63 -18.75
CA GLU A 122 9.59 7.44 -19.57
C GLU A 122 9.86 7.45 -21.09
N HIS A 123 11.00 7.96 -21.53
CA HIS A 123 11.41 7.93 -22.93
C HIS A 123 11.99 6.57 -23.37
N ASP A 124 12.27 5.66 -22.43
CA ASP A 124 12.67 4.29 -22.73
C ASP A 124 11.42 3.43 -22.93
N PRO A 125 11.12 2.99 -24.18
CA PRO A 125 9.92 2.22 -24.45
C PRO A 125 9.93 0.83 -23.79
N ILE A 126 11.11 0.27 -23.53
CA ILE A 126 11.23 -1.03 -22.86
C ILE A 126 10.96 -0.85 -21.37
N TRP A 127 11.53 0.17 -20.75
CA TRP A 127 11.21 0.52 -19.36
C TRP A 127 9.72 0.77 -19.17
N LEU A 128 9.10 1.61 -20.01
CA LEU A 128 7.68 1.96 -19.89
C LEU A 128 6.76 0.73 -20.00
N GLU A 129 7.12 -0.24 -20.85
CA GLU A 129 6.37 -1.49 -21.01
C GLU A 129 6.55 -2.45 -19.83
N LEU A 130 7.75 -2.50 -19.24
CA LEU A 130 8.11 -3.52 -18.25
C LEU A 130 7.96 -3.06 -16.80
N ARG A 131 8.05 -1.76 -16.50
CA ARG A 131 8.17 -1.22 -15.13
C ARG A 131 7.13 -1.74 -14.14
N HIS A 132 5.89 -1.96 -14.58
CA HIS A 132 4.81 -2.46 -13.72
C HIS A 132 4.49 -3.95 -13.92
N ALA A 133 5.20 -4.63 -14.81
CA ALA A 133 5.02 -6.07 -15.01
C ALA A 133 5.70 -6.86 -13.89
N HIS A 134 5.13 -8.01 -13.54
CA HIS A 134 5.80 -8.98 -12.67
C HIS A 134 7.13 -9.41 -13.30
N ILE A 135 8.17 -9.64 -12.49
CA ILE A 135 9.51 -9.98 -12.98
C ILE A 135 9.52 -11.24 -13.86
N GLY A 136 8.64 -12.20 -13.59
CA GLY A 136 8.45 -13.39 -14.43
C GLY A 136 7.96 -13.05 -15.84
N ASP A 137 6.94 -12.18 -15.94
CA ASP A 137 6.39 -11.71 -17.22
C ASP A 137 7.39 -10.81 -17.96
N ALA A 138 8.11 -9.95 -17.22
CA ALA A 138 9.13 -9.10 -17.80
C ALA A 138 10.26 -9.92 -18.45
N ASN A 139 10.72 -10.98 -17.78
CA ASN A 139 11.71 -11.91 -18.32
C ASN A 139 11.22 -12.57 -19.62
N LEU A 140 9.96 -13.03 -19.66
CA LEU A 140 9.38 -13.65 -20.85
C LEU A 140 9.33 -12.66 -22.02
N ARG A 141 8.82 -11.44 -21.79
CA ARG A 141 8.74 -10.39 -22.83
C ARG A 141 10.11 -9.99 -23.35
N LEU A 142 11.11 -9.87 -22.47
CA LEU A 142 12.49 -9.59 -22.87
C LEU A 142 13.05 -10.69 -23.76
N HIS A 143 12.82 -11.96 -23.40
CA HIS A 143 13.25 -13.10 -24.19
C HIS A 143 12.57 -13.15 -25.56
N GLU A 144 11.26 -12.91 -25.63
CA GLU A 144 10.51 -12.85 -26.89
C GLU A 144 10.99 -11.71 -27.80
N LYS A 145 11.17 -10.50 -27.24
CA LYS A 145 11.70 -9.35 -27.98
C LYS A 145 13.08 -9.66 -28.56
N MET A 146 13.93 -10.32 -27.78
CA MET A 146 15.25 -10.71 -28.23
C MET A 146 15.20 -11.73 -29.38
N THR A 147 14.42 -12.80 -29.23
CA THR A 147 14.24 -13.82 -30.26
C THR A 147 13.65 -13.25 -31.56
N ASN A 148 12.67 -12.36 -31.44
CA ASN A 148 12.08 -11.65 -32.58
C ASN A 148 13.08 -10.71 -33.27
N PHE A 149 13.97 -10.08 -32.50
CA PHE A 149 15.02 -9.23 -33.05
C PHE A 149 16.05 -10.04 -33.85
N VAL A 150 16.50 -11.18 -33.31
CA VAL A 150 17.47 -12.07 -33.97
C VAL A 150 16.92 -12.66 -35.26
N SER A 151 15.68 -13.16 -35.22
CA SER A 151 15.04 -13.82 -36.37
C SER A 151 14.76 -12.87 -37.54
N LYS A 152 14.41 -11.62 -37.27
CA LYS A 152 14.15 -10.61 -38.31
C LYS A 152 15.43 -10.08 -38.97
N ASN A 153 16.59 -10.23 -38.33
CA ASN A 153 17.85 -9.69 -38.82
C ASN A 153 18.79 -10.79 -39.33
N LYS A 154 18.71 -11.09 -40.64
CA LYS A 154 19.55 -12.10 -41.32
C LYS A 154 21.07 -11.88 -41.16
N ALA A 155 21.53 -10.64 -40.95
CA ALA A 155 22.95 -10.35 -40.67
C ALA A 155 23.42 -10.85 -39.29
N ALA A 156 22.51 -10.95 -38.30
CA ALA A 156 22.81 -11.55 -36.99
C ALA A 156 22.89 -13.09 -37.08
N GLN A 157 22.13 -13.72 -37.98
CA GLN A 157 22.18 -15.16 -38.23
C GLN A 157 23.49 -15.60 -38.90
N HIS A 158 24.15 -14.75 -39.70
CA HIS A 158 25.40 -15.11 -40.38
C HIS A 158 26.63 -15.18 -39.47
N GLN A 159 26.61 -14.58 -38.26
CA GLN A 159 27.71 -14.68 -37.29
C GLN A 159 27.55 -15.84 -36.29
N HIS A 160 26.33 -16.35 -36.11
CA HIS A 160 26.04 -17.47 -35.23
C HIS A 160 25.42 -18.60 -36.04
N GLY A 161 26.27 -19.43 -36.65
CA GLY A 161 25.84 -20.63 -37.34
C GLY A 161 24.93 -21.48 -36.44
N SER A 162 23.68 -21.68 -36.89
CA SER A 162 22.70 -22.70 -36.48
C SER A 162 22.82 -23.22 -35.03
N ARG A 163 22.90 -22.33 -34.04
CA ARG A 163 22.75 -22.72 -32.63
C ARG A 163 21.31 -22.49 -32.19
N ASP A 164 20.85 -23.42 -31.36
CA ASP A 164 19.52 -23.41 -30.77
C ASP A 164 19.28 -22.07 -30.04
N VAL A 165 18.17 -21.42 -30.37
CA VAL A 165 17.85 -20.03 -29.97
C VAL A 165 17.60 -19.92 -28.45
N GLY A 166 17.52 -21.04 -27.75
CA GLY A 166 17.27 -21.12 -26.31
C GLY A 166 18.39 -20.59 -25.41
N GLU A 167 19.62 -20.42 -25.89
CA GLU A 167 20.77 -19.96 -25.07
C GLU A 167 21.55 -18.79 -25.70
N ILE A 168 20.86 -17.73 -26.10
CA ILE A 168 21.56 -16.49 -26.50
C ILE A 168 22.05 -15.78 -25.23
N SER A 169 23.37 -15.75 -25.04
CA SER A 169 23.99 -15.13 -23.88
C SER A 169 24.05 -13.61 -24.02
N THR A 170 24.19 -12.88 -22.91
CA THR A 170 24.43 -11.42 -22.91
C THR A 170 25.67 -11.01 -23.72
N ARG A 171 26.61 -11.93 -23.94
CA ARG A 171 27.79 -11.70 -24.81
C ARG A 171 27.46 -11.76 -26.29
N ASP A 172 26.49 -12.57 -26.70
CA ASP A 172 26.08 -12.69 -28.10
C ASP A 172 25.28 -11.44 -28.51
N LEU A 173 24.51 -10.87 -27.58
CA LEU A 173 23.87 -9.55 -27.67
C LEU A 173 24.87 -8.43 -28.01
N GLN A 174 25.97 -8.34 -27.26
CA GLN A 174 27.00 -7.31 -27.47
C GLN A 174 27.65 -7.40 -28.86
N LYS A 175 27.83 -8.60 -29.40
CA LYS A 175 28.36 -8.80 -30.75
C LYS A 175 27.36 -8.37 -31.83
N MET A 176 26.07 -8.61 -31.60
CA MET A 176 25.01 -8.21 -32.52
C MET A 176 24.87 -6.68 -32.63
N VAL A 177 25.02 -5.93 -31.53
CA VAL A 177 25.04 -4.46 -31.54
C VAL A 177 26.11 -3.92 -32.48
N GLN A 178 27.30 -4.52 -32.47
CA GLN A 178 28.43 -4.10 -33.31
C GLN A 178 28.18 -4.38 -34.80
N ALA A 179 27.36 -5.38 -35.14
CA ALA A 179 27.05 -5.77 -36.51
C ALA A 179 25.91 -4.96 -37.16
N LEU A 180 25.06 -4.28 -36.37
CA LEU A 180 23.85 -3.59 -36.86
C LEU A 180 23.75 -2.14 -36.34
N PRO A 181 24.59 -1.21 -36.82
CA PRO A 181 24.66 0.16 -36.32
C PRO A 181 23.37 0.97 -36.54
N GLN A 182 22.55 0.62 -37.54
CA GLN A 182 21.28 1.29 -37.82
C GLN A 182 20.17 0.99 -36.79
N TYR A 183 20.36 0.02 -35.91
CA TYR A 183 19.45 -0.32 -34.80
C TYR A 183 20.13 -0.19 -33.43
N SER A 184 21.28 0.50 -33.37
CA SER A 184 22.16 0.55 -32.19
C SER A 184 21.43 0.94 -30.91
N GLU A 185 20.59 1.98 -30.96
CA GLU A 185 19.87 2.48 -29.78
C GLU A 185 18.83 1.48 -29.23
N GLN A 186 18.04 0.85 -30.11
CA GLN A 186 17.02 -0.12 -29.68
C GLN A 186 17.66 -1.38 -29.08
N ILE A 187 18.77 -1.84 -29.66
CA ILE A 187 19.49 -3.00 -29.12
C ILE A 187 20.21 -2.62 -27.82
N GLU A 188 20.77 -1.42 -27.70
CA GLU A 188 21.42 -0.98 -26.46
C GLU A 188 20.42 -0.99 -25.29
N LYS A 189 19.22 -0.43 -25.47
CA LYS A 189 18.15 -0.47 -24.47
C LYS A 189 17.70 -1.90 -24.16
N LEU A 190 17.49 -2.74 -25.17
CA LEU A 190 17.09 -4.13 -24.96
C LEU A 190 18.16 -4.93 -24.21
N SER A 191 19.43 -4.76 -24.59
CA SER A 191 20.58 -5.41 -23.95
C SER A 191 20.69 -4.98 -22.49
N LEU A 192 20.54 -3.69 -22.20
CA LEU A 192 20.52 -3.14 -20.85
C LEU A 192 19.46 -3.84 -19.99
N HIS A 193 18.21 -3.91 -20.46
CA HIS A 193 17.13 -4.51 -19.67
C HIS A 193 17.28 -6.02 -19.47
N VAL A 194 17.85 -6.74 -20.46
CA VAL A 194 18.23 -8.15 -20.30
C VAL A 194 19.32 -8.32 -19.23
N GLU A 195 20.33 -7.44 -19.21
CA GLU A 195 21.38 -7.46 -18.20
C GLU A 195 20.85 -7.13 -16.80
N ILE A 196 19.96 -6.13 -16.68
CA ILE A 196 19.26 -5.77 -15.44
C ILE A 196 18.46 -6.97 -14.93
N ALA A 197 17.61 -7.55 -15.78
CA ALA A 197 16.77 -8.69 -15.41
C ALA A 197 17.61 -9.93 -15.01
N GLY A 198 18.72 -10.17 -15.73
CA GLY A 198 19.69 -11.20 -15.39
C GLY A 198 20.34 -10.96 -14.02
N LYS A 199 20.71 -9.72 -13.70
CA LYS A 199 21.28 -9.36 -12.38
C LYS A 199 20.25 -9.56 -11.26
N ILE A 200 19.02 -9.12 -11.45
CA ILE A 200 17.91 -9.33 -10.50
C ILE A 200 17.70 -10.82 -10.23
N ASN A 201 17.63 -11.66 -11.27
CA ASN A 201 17.46 -13.11 -11.12
C ASN A 201 18.61 -13.79 -10.36
N ARG A 202 19.85 -13.32 -10.55
CA ARG A 202 21.01 -13.79 -9.76
C ARG A 202 20.85 -13.44 -8.29
N ILE A 203 20.51 -12.19 -7.97
CA ILE A 203 20.29 -11.73 -6.59
C ILE A 203 19.16 -12.53 -5.92
N ILE A 204 18.03 -12.72 -6.61
CA ILE A 204 16.90 -13.52 -6.13
C ILE A 204 17.34 -14.94 -5.74
N THR A 205 18.21 -15.55 -6.56
CA THR A 205 18.70 -16.91 -6.34
C THR A 205 19.73 -16.97 -5.22
N GLU A 206 20.73 -16.08 -5.25
CA GLU A 206 21.84 -16.04 -4.29
C GLU A 206 21.36 -15.70 -2.86
N GLN A 207 20.36 -14.82 -2.73
CA GLN A 207 19.80 -14.44 -1.44
C GLN A 207 18.59 -15.29 -1.00
N GLY A 208 18.15 -16.25 -1.82
CA GLY A 208 17.01 -17.11 -1.49
C GLY A 208 15.68 -16.35 -1.36
N LEU A 209 15.49 -15.27 -2.12
CA LEU A 209 14.35 -14.34 -1.95
C LEU A 209 12.99 -14.98 -2.22
N LYS A 210 12.93 -16.09 -2.97
CA LYS A 210 11.67 -16.80 -3.21
C LYS A 210 11.10 -17.42 -1.93
N GLU A 211 11.95 -18.05 -1.13
CA GLU A 211 11.53 -18.67 0.13
C GLU A 211 11.16 -17.59 1.16
N LEU A 212 11.99 -16.54 1.26
CA LEU A 212 11.72 -15.39 2.12
C LEU A 212 10.42 -14.68 1.73
N GLY A 213 10.27 -14.35 0.44
CA GLY A 213 9.08 -13.67 -0.08
C GLY A 213 7.81 -14.47 0.16
N GLN A 214 7.85 -15.81 0.03
CA GLN A 214 6.71 -16.64 0.38
C GLN A 214 6.36 -16.52 1.86
N LEU A 215 7.35 -16.59 2.75
CA LEU A 215 7.12 -16.41 4.18
C LEU A 215 6.56 -15.01 4.51
N GLU A 216 7.03 -13.96 3.84
CA GLU A 216 6.50 -12.60 4.00
C GLU A 216 5.01 -12.53 3.60
N GLN A 217 4.64 -13.07 2.44
CA GLN A 217 3.24 -13.15 2.01
C GLN A 217 2.42 -13.94 3.05
N ASP A 218 2.87 -15.14 3.41
CA ASP A 218 2.14 -16.01 4.35
C ASP A 218 1.95 -15.35 5.71
N LEU A 219 2.90 -14.56 6.19
CA LEU A 219 2.75 -13.79 7.43
C LEU A 219 1.65 -12.72 7.29
N VAL A 220 1.65 -11.99 6.19
CA VAL A 220 0.71 -10.89 5.96
C VAL A 220 -0.73 -11.38 5.81
N PHE A 221 -0.93 -12.52 5.16
CA PHE A 221 -2.25 -13.14 5.00
C PHE A 221 -2.64 -14.06 6.17
N GLY A 222 -1.73 -14.29 7.11
CA GLY A 222 -1.98 -15.10 8.31
C GLY A 222 -1.92 -16.61 8.05
N ASP A 223 -1.30 -17.05 6.95
CA ASP A 223 -1.02 -18.45 6.65
C ASP A 223 0.16 -18.97 7.50
N ALA A 224 1.13 -18.09 7.79
CA ALA A 224 2.30 -18.36 8.65
C ALA A 224 2.25 -17.56 9.97
N GLY A 225 3.12 -17.94 10.91
CA GLY A 225 3.29 -17.19 12.15
C GLY A 225 4.71 -17.26 12.71
N MET A 226 4.85 -16.85 13.98
CA MET A 226 6.16 -16.74 14.64
C MET A 226 6.98 -18.04 14.63
N LYS A 227 6.34 -19.21 14.66
CA LYS A 227 7.03 -20.50 14.59
C LYS A 227 7.75 -20.71 13.25
N ASP A 228 7.10 -20.31 12.16
CA ASP A 228 7.63 -20.43 10.80
C ASP A 228 8.80 -19.47 10.60
N VAL A 229 8.72 -18.26 11.17
CA VAL A 229 9.83 -17.30 11.22
C VAL A 229 11.02 -17.86 12.00
N ILE A 230 10.81 -18.41 13.19
CA ILE A 230 11.88 -19.03 14.00
C ILE A 230 12.53 -20.18 13.23
N LYS A 231 11.73 -21.02 12.58
CA LYS A 231 12.22 -22.12 11.73
C LYS A 231 13.08 -21.58 10.59
N PHE A 232 12.56 -20.60 9.84
CA PHE A 232 13.27 -19.97 8.72
C PHE A 232 14.62 -19.38 9.15
N LEU A 233 14.65 -18.60 10.25
CA LEU A 233 15.89 -18.01 10.76
C LEU A 233 16.92 -19.04 11.23
N THR A 234 16.46 -20.19 11.72
CA THR A 234 17.33 -21.29 12.18
C THR A 234 17.86 -22.12 11.01
N THR A 235 17.06 -22.32 9.96
CA THR A 235 17.45 -23.11 8.78
C THR A 235 18.29 -22.29 7.80
N ASN A 236 18.00 -20.99 7.66
CA ASN A 236 18.59 -20.12 6.64
C ASN A 236 19.51 -19.07 7.27
N GLU A 237 20.63 -19.53 7.88
CA GLU A 237 21.58 -18.62 8.54
C GLU A 237 22.22 -17.60 7.59
N ALA A 238 22.36 -17.97 6.31
CA ALA A 238 22.99 -17.17 5.25
C ALA A 238 22.14 -15.98 4.75
N VAL A 239 20.89 -15.85 5.21
CA VAL A 239 20.04 -14.71 4.84
C VAL A 239 20.69 -13.40 5.28
N SER A 240 20.63 -12.40 4.41
CA SER A 240 21.25 -11.09 4.63
C SER A 240 20.70 -10.42 5.90
N HIS A 241 21.52 -9.55 6.47
CA HIS A 241 21.15 -8.73 7.63
C HIS A 241 19.85 -7.95 7.38
N GLU A 242 19.78 -7.29 6.23
CA GLU A 242 18.65 -6.45 5.82
C GLU A 242 17.36 -7.26 5.69
N ASN A 243 17.42 -8.44 5.08
CA ASN A 243 16.26 -9.32 4.92
C ASN A 243 15.73 -9.83 6.27
N LYS A 244 16.63 -10.13 7.22
CA LYS A 244 16.22 -10.49 8.59
C LYS A 244 15.53 -9.32 9.28
N LEU A 245 16.06 -8.10 9.12
CA LEU A 245 15.46 -6.89 9.68
C LEU A 245 14.08 -6.62 9.09
N ARG A 246 13.92 -6.67 7.76
CA ARG A 246 12.62 -6.52 7.06
C ARG A 246 11.60 -7.54 7.58
N LEU A 247 11.98 -8.81 7.69
CA LEU A 247 11.12 -9.86 8.24
C LEU A 247 10.69 -9.56 9.68
N MET A 248 11.59 -9.05 10.53
CA MET A 248 11.24 -8.63 11.89
C MET A 248 10.30 -7.42 11.90
N MET A 249 10.49 -6.45 11.01
CA MET A 249 9.61 -5.27 10.89
C MET A 249 8.20 -5.67 10.44
N ILE A 250 8.07 -6.59 9.48
CA ILE A 250 6.78 -7.15 9.06
C ILE A 250 6.12 -7.86 10.24
N LEU A 251 6.86 -8.70 10.97
CA LEU A 251 6.33 -9.40 12.13
C LEU A 251 5.90 -8.42 13.24
N ALA A 252 6.64 -7.33 13.46
CA ALA A 252 6.30 -6.30 14.45
C ALA A 252 5.05 -5.49 14.06
N ALA A 253 4.85 -5.24 12.76
CA ALA A 253 3.64 -4.61 12.26
C ALA A 253 2.40 -5.50 12.48
N ILE A 254 2.54 -6.82 12.37
CA ILE A 254 1.45 -7.78 12.57
C ILE A 254 1.24 -8.10 14.07
N TYR A 255 2.31 -8.30 14.83
CA TYR A 255 2.30 -8.74 16.23
C TYR A 255 3.15 -7.84 17.15
N PRO A 256 2.79 -6.55 17.31
CA PRO A 256 3.59 -5.59 18.09
C PRO A 256 3.83 -6.05 19.54
N GLU A 257 2.85 -6.74 20.14
CA GLU A 257 2.92 -7.25 21.51
C GLU A 257 4.00 -8.33 21.71
N LYS A 258 4.54 -8.89 20.63
CA LYS A 258 5.61 -9.91 20.69
C LYS A 258 7.00 -9.31 20.79
N PHE A 259 7.13 -8.03 20.49
CA PHE A 259 8.39 -7.30 20.56
C PHE A 259 8.57 -6.58 21.90
N GLU A 260 7.59 -6.69 22.80
CA GLU A 260 7.67 -6.18 24.16
C GLU A 260 8.44 -7.13 25.10
N GLY A 261 9.30 -6.56 25.93
CA GLY A 261 10.03 -7.28 27.00
C GLY A 261 11.06 -8.29 26.51
N GLU A 262 11.36 -9.29 27.35
CA GLU A 262 12.43 -10.27 27.11
C GLU A 262 12.21 -11.14 25.87
N LYS A 263 10.95 -11.37 25.47
CA LYS A 263 10.60 -12.18 24.30
C LYS A 263 11.07 -11.53 23.01
N GLY A 264 10.81 -10.23 22.84
CA GLY A 264 11.31 -9.45 21.71
C GLY A 264 12.84 -9.49 21.63
N LEU A 265 13.52 -9.28 22.75
CA LEU A 265 14.99 -9.36 22.82
C LEU A 265 15.52 -10.74 22.44
N SER A 266 14.85 -11.82 22.86
CA SER A 266 15.25 -13.18 22.50
C SER A 266 15.11 -13.45 21.00
N LEU A 267 14.06 -12.90 20.37
CA LEU A 267 13.82 -13.03 18.94
C LEU A 267 14.87 -12.26 18.11
N MET A 268 15.21 -11.03 18.52
CA MET A 268 16.26 -10.25 17.86
C MET A 268 17.63 -10.92 17.98
N LYS A 269 17.93 -11.53 19.14
CA LYS A 269 19.14 -12.34 19.34
C LYS A 269 19.17 -13.58 18.44
N LEU A 270 18.05 -14.29 18.29
CA LEU A 270 17.94 -15.42 17.37
C LEU A 270 18.22 -15.00 15.92
N ALA A 271 17.70 -13.84 15.52
CA ALA A 271 17.96 -13.26 14.20
C ALA A 271 19.40 -12.74 14.03
N LYS A 272 20.23 -12.77 15.09
CA LYS A 272 21.60 -12.21 15.12
C LYS A 272 21.63 -10.71 14.74
N LEU A 273 20.58 -9.97 15.11
CA LEU A 273 20.45 -8.53 14.84
C LEU A 273 21.02 -7.71 16.00
N SER A 274 21.50 -6.50 15.68
CA SER A 274 22.11 -5.60 16.66
C SER A 274 21.07 -4.92 17.56
N THR A 275 21.53 -4.25 18.61
CA THR A 275 20.66 -3.40 19.44
C THR A 275 20.06 -2.24 18.65
N GLU A 276 20.78 -1.72 17.66
CA GLU A 276 20.28 -0.64 16.79
C GLU A 276 19.12 -1.12 15.91
N ASP A 277 19.23 -2.34 15.36
CA ASP A 277 18.15 -2.98 14.61
C ASP A 277 16.93 -3.26 15.50
N ALA A 278 17.16 -3.71 16.74
CA ALA A 278 16.09 -3.86 17.73
C ALA A 278 15.37 -2.54 17.99
N ASN A 279 16.10 -1.41 18.06
CA ASN A 279 15.49 -0.09 18.18
C ASN A 279 14.68 0.28 16.93
N ALA A 280 15.18 -0.03 15.73
CA ALA A 280 14.43 0.20 14.48
C ALA A 280 13.10 -0.56 14.45
N VAL A 281 13.11 -1.85 14.83
CA VAL A 281 11.90 -2.68 14.92
C VAL A 281 10.95 -2.14 16.00
N ASN A 282 11.45 -1.81 17.19
CA ASN A 282 10.63 -1.24 18.26
C ASN A 282 10.03 0.12 17.87
N ASN A 283 10.75 0.93 17.10
CA ASN A 283 10.30 2.23 16.62
C ASN A 283 9.14 2.13 15.61
N MET A 284 8.85 0.96 15.05
CA MET A 284 7.63 0.74 14.25
C MET A 284 6.36 1.03 15.06
N SER A 285 6.39 0.80 16.38
CA SER A 285 5.29 1.16 17.28
C SER A 285 5.04 2.66 17.35
N LEU A 286 6.05 3.50 17.10
CA LEU A 286 5.93 4.95 17.05
C LEU A 286 5.13 5.43 15.84
N LEU A 287 5.09 4.60 14.79
CA LEU A 287 4.27 4.78 13.60
C LEU A 287 2.94 4.02 13.71
N ALA A 288 2.67 3.25 14.75
CA ALA A 288 1.40 2.54 14.86
C ALA A 288 0.36 3.48 15.48
N PRO A 289 -0.90 3.45 15.04
CA PRO A 289 -1.97 3.97 15.88
C PRO A 289 -1.92 3.17 17.19
N LEU A 290 -1.96 3.85 18.34
CA LEU A 290 -2.05 3.22 19.67
C LEU A 290 -3.14 2.15 19.59
N SER A 291 -2.76 0.87 19.61
CA SER A 291 -3.64 -0.18 19.12
C SER A 291 -4.96 -0.21 19.87
N GLU A 292 -6.03 -0.61 19.17
CA GLU A 292 -7.06 -1.47 19.75
C GLU A 292 -6.36 -2.67 20.40
N SER A 293 -5.95 -2.53 21.66
CA SER A 293 -5.83 -3.69 22.50
C SER A 293 -7.26 -4.22 22.58
N LYS A 294 -7.61 -5.22 21.76
CA LYS A 294 -8.69 -6.13 22.09
C LYS A 294 -8.25 -6.91 23.34
N LYS A 295 -8.13 -6.20 24.47
CA LYS A 295 -8.45 -6.77 25.76
C LYS A 295 -9.90 -7.15 25.61
N GLY A 296 -10.18 -8.45 25.58
CA GLY A 296 -11.54 -8.95 25.56
C GLY A 296 -12.33 -8.27 26.67
N SER A 297 -13.19 -7.32 26.29
CA SER A 297 -14.19 -6.81 27.19
C SER A 297 -15.17 -7.94 27.39
N ALA A 298 -15.14 -8.52 28.60
CA ALA A 298 -16.17 -9.39 29.09
C ALA A 298 -17.49 -8.61 29.16
N SER A 299 -18.27 -8.62 28.07
CA SER A 299 -19.66 -8.17 28.06
C SER A 299 -20.33 -8.51 26.73
N SER A 300 -20.63 -9.80 26.53
CA SER A 300 -21.92 -10.31 26.03
C SER A 300 -21.75 -11.79 25.75
N PHE A 301 -22.53 -12.62 26.45
CA PHE A 301 -22.57 -14.06 26.28
C PHE A 301 -22.97 -14.40 24.83
N SER A 302 -21.99 -14.76 23.99
CA SER A 302 -22.25 -15.55 22.79
C SER A 302 -21.46 -16.84 22.89
N LEU A 303 -22.17 -17.93 23.19
CA LEU A 303 -21.64 -19.28 23.18
C LEU A 303 -21.47 -19.71 21.73
N LYS A 304 -20.31 -19.39 21.14
CA LYS A 304 -19.82 -20.05 19.92
C LYS A 304 -18.48 -20.68 20.22
N PHE A 305 -18.48 -22.01 20.28
CA PHE A 305 -17.29 -22.84 20.31
C PHE A 305 -16.59 -22.77 18.94
N ASP A 306 -15.87 -21.70 18.66
CA ASP A 306 -14.89 -21.68 17.57
C ASP A 306 -13.49 -21.95 18.16
N ILE A 307 -13.14 -23.23 18.21
CA ILE A 307 -11.80 -23.74 18.55
C ILE A 307 -10.88 -23.58 17.33
N HIS A 308 -10.76 -22.35 16.83
CA HIS A 308 -9.69 -21.98 15.91
C HIS A 308 -9.18 -20.61 16.35
N LYS A 309 -7.97 -20.59 16.92
CA LYS A 309 -7.24 -19.34 17.15
C LYS A 309 -7.14 -18.63 15.80
N LYS A 310 -8.00 -17.64 15.55
CA LYS A 310 -7.97 -16.83 14.33
C LYS A 310 -6.58 -16.20 14.25
N LYS A 311 -5.75 -16.69 13.33
CA LYS A 311 -4.41 -16.12 13.07
C LYS A 311 -4.62 -14.64 12.68
N ARG A 312 -3.78 -13.74 13.19
CA ARG A 312 -3.89 -12.30 12.95
C ARG A 312 -3.35 -12.02 11.56
N ALA A 313 -4.24 -11.80 10.60
CA ALA A 313 -3.87 -11.40 9.24
C ALA A 313 -3.90 -9.87 9.11
N ALA A 314 -2.90 -9.30 8.43
CA ALA A 314 -2.82 -7.88 8.12
C ALA A 314 -3.47 -7.53 6.77
N ARG A 315 -3.66 -8.51 5.89
CA ARG A 315 -4.44 -8.41 4.64
C ARG A 315 -5.47 -9.52 4.56
N LYS A 316 -6.42 -9.36 3.66
CA LYS A 316 -7.38 -10.40 3.28
C LYS A 316 -7.09 -10.78 1.83
N ASP A 317 -7.16 -12.07 1.52
CA ASP A 317 -7.05 -12.50 0.12
C ASP A 317 -8.16 -11.83 -0.70
N ARG A 318 -7.76 -11.23 -1.82
CA ARG A 318 -8.70 -10.73 -2.82
C ARG A 318 -9.09 -11.91 -3.70
N CYS A 319 -10.38 -12.24 -3.71
CA CYS A 319 -10.90 -13.27 -4.59
C CYS A 319 -10.99 -12.69 -6.01
N SER A 320 -9.87 -12.66 -6.73
CA SER A 320 -9.82 -12.33 -8.16
C SER A 320 -9.28 -13.52 -8.94
N GLU A 321 -9.84 -13.75 -10.13
CA GLU A 321 -9.59 -14.90 -11.02
C GLU A 321 -8.16 -14.96 -11.61
N GLN A 322 -7.22 -14.17 -11.09
CA GLN A 322 -5.85 -14.02 -11.60
C GLN A 322 -4.84 -14.26 -10.48
N GLU A 323 -4.92 -15.42 -9.82
CA GLU A 323 -3.80 -15.93 -9.01
C GLU A 323 -2.68 -16.44 -9.93
N THR A 324 -2.10 -15.56 -10.75
CA THR A 324 -1.00 -15.95 -11.64
C THR A 324 0.30 -16.10 -10.86
N TRP A 325 0.46 -15.38 -9.73
CA TRP A 325 1.73 -15.26 -9.00
C TRP A 325 1.54 -15.32 -7.47
N GLN A 326 1.88 -16.45 -6.84
CA GLN A 326 1.76 -16.65 -5.38
C GLN A 326 2.60 -15.67 -4.54
N LEU A 327 3.70 -15.18 -5.09
CA LEU A 327 4.60 -14.22 -4.45
C LEU A 327 4.08 -12.77 -4.52
N SER A 328 2.96 -12.52 -5.19
CA SER A 328 2.41 -11.18 -5.47
C SER A 328 0.95 -11.03 -5.04
N ARG A 329 0.56 -11.69 -3.93
CA ARG A 329 -0.78 -11.53 -3.34
C ARG A 329 -0.95 -10.17 -2.66
N PHE A 330 0.14 -9.65 -2.08
CA PHE A 330 0.13 -8.39 -1.33
C PHE A 330 -0.37 -7.21 -2.17
N TYR A 331 -1.18 -6.37 -1.55
CA TYR A 331 -1.57 -5.07 -2.08
C TYR A 331 -1.38 -4.00 -1.00
N PRO A 332 -0.86 -2.81 -1.35
CA PRO A 332 -0.73 -1.71 -0.41
C PRO A 332 -2.11 -1.14 -0.08
N ILE A 333 -2.32 -0.69 1.17
CA ILE A 333 -3.63 -0.15 1.60
C ILE A 333 -4.05 1.06 0.77
N ILE A 334 -3.09 1.81 0.22
CA ILE A 334 -3.38 2.94 -0.65
C ILE A 334 -4.18 2.54 -1.89
N GLU A 335 -4.00 1.33 -2.41
CA GLU A 335 -4.76 0.83 -3.56
C GLU A 335 -6.26 0.75 -3.23
N GLU A 336 -6.60 0.12 -2.09
CA GLU A 336 -7.99 0.04 -1.60
C GLU A 336 -8.58 1.42 -1.31
N LEU A 337 -7.77 2.35 -0.77
CA LEU A 337 -8.23 3.71 -0.51
C LEU A 337 -8.52 4.47 -1.80
N VAL A 338 -7.70 4.30 -2.82
CA VAL A 338 -7.89 4.93 -4.14
C VAL A 338 -9.10 4.34 -4.86
N GLU A 339 -9.30 3.02 -4.80
CA GLU A 339 -10.50 2.34 -5.32
C GLU A 339 -11.78 2.85 -4.65
N LYS A 340 -11.80 2.91 -3.32
CA LYS A 340 -12.96 3.45 -2.57
C LYS A 340 -13.19 4.92 -2.86
N LEU A 341 -12.13 5.71 -3.01
CA LEU A 341 -12.22 7.12 -3.34
C LEU A 341 -12.82 7.33 -4.74
N SER A 342 -12.40 6.54 -5.74
CA SER A 342 -12.92 6.65 -7.11
C SER A 342 -14.38 6.22 -7.23
N LEU A 343 -14.82 5.27 -6.40
CA LEU A 343 -16.22 4.82 -6.30
C LEU A 343 -17.09 5.72 -5.41
N GLY A 344 -16.51 6.69 -4.69
CA GLY A 344 -17.22 7.53 -3.73
C GLY A 344 -17.65 6.79 -2.44
N GLU A 345 -17.06 5.63 -2.16
CA GLU A 345 -17.34 4.75 -1.03
C GLU A 345 -16.38 4.96 0.15
N LEU A 346 -15.47 5.94 0.05
CA LEU A 346 -14.55 6.25 1.14
C LEU A 346 -15.30 6.80 2.36
N SER A 347 -15.08 6.17 3.52
CA SER A 347 -15.68 6.55 4.82
C SER A 347 -15.46 8.04 5.12
N LYS A 348 -16.54 8.79 5.28
CA LYS A 348 -16.48 10.23 5.63
C LYS A 348 -16.04 10.47 7.08
N ASP A 349 -16.23 9.48 7.95
CA ASP A 349 -15.80 9.57 9.35
C ASP A 349 -14.30 9.32 9.49
N ASP A 350 -13.77 8.33 8.76
CA ASP A 350 -12.34 8.03 8.75
C ASP A 350 -11.55 9.01 7.86
N TYR A 351 -12.17 9.53 6.80
CA TYR A 351 -11.57 10.42 5.81
C TYR A 351 -12.44 11.66 5.49
N PRO A 352 -12.66 12.55 6.48
CA PRO A 352 -13.42 13.77 6.30
C PRO A 352 -12.78 14.71 5.27
N CYS A 353 -13.62 15.56 4.67
CA CYS A 353 -13.21 16.57 3.70
C CYS A 353 -13.16 17.97 4.33
N MET A 354 -12.10 18.73 4.08
CA MET A 354 -11.99 20.13 4.53
C MET A 354 -12.97 21.07 3.82
N ASN A 355 -13.47 20.66 2.65
CA ASN A 355 -14.40 21.43 1.82
C ASN A 355 -15.84 21.33 2.34
N ASP A 356 -16.15 20.29 3.13
CA ASP A 356 -17.50 20.11 3.67
C ASP A 356 -17.84 21.27 4.63
N PRO A 357 -19.09 21.78 4.60
CA PRO A 357 -19.51 22.81 5.52
C PRO A 357 -19.32 22.28 6.95
N SER A 358 -18.57 23.04 7.75
CA SER A 358 -18.36 22.69 9.16
C SER A 358 -19.74 22.49 9.79
N PRO A 359 -19.97 21.43 10.59
CA PRO A 359 -21.16 21.38 11.44
C PRO A 359 -21.03 22.52 12.45
N SER A 360 -21.56 23.69 12.08
CA SER A 360 -21.62 24.84 12.95
C SER A 360 -22.48 24.43 14.14
N PHE A 361 -21.88 24.43 15.33
CA PHE A 361 -22.56 24.29 16.62
C PHE A 361 -23.51 25.47 16.94
N HIS A 362 -23.85 26.29 15.93
CA HIS A 362 -24.92 27.26 15.97
C HIS A 362 -25.90 26.95 14.86
N GLY A 363 -27.09 26.52 15.28
CA GLY A 363 -28.25 26.43 14.40
C GLY A 363 -28.54 27.79 13.77
N SER A 364 -28.53 27.82 12.45
CA SER A 364 -29.40 28.67 11.66
C SER A 364 -29.49 28.04 10.28
N SER A 365 -30.52 27.21 10.10
CA SER A 365 -30.94 26.74 8.78
C SER A 365 -31.16 27.95 7.87
N PRO A 366 -30.68 27.96 6.61
CA PRO A 366 -31.16 28.92 5.64
C PRO A 366 -32.58 28.48 5.24
N ALA A 367 -33.58 29.21 5.70
CA ALA A 367 -34.94 29.05 5.24
C ALA A 367 -34.99 29.40 3.74
N ALA A 368 -35.17 28.38 2.90
CA ALA A 368 -35.63 28.58 1.54
C ALA A 368 -37.07 29.11 1.61
N ALA A 369 -37.30 30.32 1.12
CA ALA A 369 -38.63 30.88 0.96
C ALA A 369 -39.39 30.09 -0.12
N SER A 370 -40.36 29.27 0.30
CA SER A 370 -41.43 28.81 -0.58
C SER A 370 -42.75 29.40 -0.08
N ILE A 371 -43.29 30.34 -0.83
CA ILE A 371 -44.65 30.85 -0.68
C ILE A 371 -45.60 29.71 -1.05
N HIS A 372 -46.34 29.19 -0.08
CA HIS A 372 -47.58 28.47 -0.32
C HIS A 372 -48.60 28.82 0.78
N GLU A 373 -49.74 29.34 0.34
CA GLU A 373 -50.89 29.72 1.15
C GLU A 373 -51.41 28.54 1.98
N ALA A 374 -51.70 28.78 3.26
CA ALA A 374 -52.38 27.84 4.14
C ALA A 374 -53.87 28.19 4.23
N PRO A 375 -54.80 27.22 4.14
CA PRO A 375 -56.20 27.46 4.47
C PRO A 375 -56.40 27.43 6.00
N VAL A 376 -57.32 28.29 6.44
CA VAL A 376 -57.64 28.62 7.83
C VAL A 376 -58.37 27.46 8.53
N ALA A 377 -57.89 27.04 9.70
CA ALA A 377 -58.57 26.08 10.57
C ALA A 377 -59.27 26.78 11.74
N HIS A 378 -60.58 26.54 11.86
CA HIS A 378 -61.43 27.11 12.91
C HIS A 378 -61.21 26.46 14.28
N SER A 379 -61.19 27.33 15.29
CA SER A 379 -61.13 27.05 16.72
C SER A 379 -62.49 26.57 17.26
N MET A 380 -62.49 25.47 18.02
CA MET A 380 -63.51 25.22 19.05
C MET A 380 -62.86 24.82 20.37
N ARG A 381 -63.42 25.37 21.43
CA ARG A 381 -62.87 25.47 22.79
C ARG A 381 -63.67 24.59 23.76
N SER A 382 -62.96 24.11 24.80
CA SER A 382 -63.47 23.72 26.14
C SER A 382 -64.02 22.27 26.27
N ARG A 383 -63.80 21.50 27.35
CA ARG A 383 -63.51 21.81 28.77
C ARG A 383 -63.20 20.51 29.57
N ARG A 384 -62.22 20.56 30.51
CA ARG A 384 -62.08 19.86 31.85
C ARG A 384 -62.20 18.32 31.92
N THR A 385 -61.47 17.51 32.72
CA THR A 385 -60.61 17.62 33.92
C THR A 385 -59.87 16.26 34.16
N PRO A 386 -58.90 16.14 35.09
CA PRO A 386 -57.83 15.12 35.11
C PRO A 386 -58.03 13.98 36.14
N THR A 387 -57.33 12.84 35.97
CA THR A 387 -57.09 11.89 37.07
C THR A 387 -55.84 11.03 36.90
N TRP A 388 -55.16 10.80 38.03
CA TRP A 388 -53.85 10.18 38.24
C TRP A 388 -53.88 8.63 38.40
N ALA A 389 -52.77 7.99 38.01
CA ALA A 389 -52.05 6.85 38.63
C ALA A 389 -52.66 5.43 38.81
N ARG A 390 -52.07 4.46 38.05
CA ARG A 390 -51.49 3.11 38.40
C ARG A 390 -52.40 1.99 39.01
N PRO A 391 -51.99 0.69 39.13
CA PRO A 391 -51.01 -0.17 38.44
C PRO A 391 -51.55 -1.61 38.06
N ARG A 392 -50.65 -2.51 37.64
CA ARG A 392 -50.79 -3.96 37.29
C ARG A 392 -51.47 -4.88 38.34
N GLY A 393 -52.11 -5.97 37.87
CA GLY A 393 -51.95 -7.34 38.40
C GLY A 393 -53.21 -8.20 38.65
N SER A 394 -53.18 -9.46 38.16
CA SER A 394 -54.01 -10.68 38.47
C SER A 394 -55.51 -10.64 38.13
N ASP A 395 -56.22 -11.72 37.78
CA ASP A 395 -55.97 -13.16 37.55
C ASP A 395 -57.21 -13.73 36.78
N ASP A 396 -57.17 -15.03 36.44
CA ASP A 396 -58.27 -15.95 36.09
C ASP A 396 -58.71 -16.12 34.62
N GLY A 397 -58.08 -17.12 33.98
CA GLY A 397 -58.71 -18.40 33.61
C GLY A 397 -59.88 -18.43 32.63
N THR A 398 -59.69 -19.02 31.43
CA THR A 398 -60.20 -20.37 31.06
C THR A 398 -60.03 -20.67 29.56
N LEU A 399 -59.93 -21.97 29.29
CA LEU A 399 -59.69 -22.68 28.03
C LEU A 399 -60.72 -22.39 26.93
N VAL A 400 -60.35 -22.61 25.65
CA VAL A 400 -60.90 -23.67 24.76
C VAL A 400 -60.40 -23.49 23.30
N LEU A 401 -59.71 -24.55 22.83
CA LEU A 401 -59.64 -25.17 21.50
C LEU A 401 -60.15 -24.39 20.24
N SER A 402 -59.31 -24.36 19.19
CA SER A 402 -59.47 -25.15 17.94
C SER A 402 -58.84 -24.44 16.72
N TYR A 403 -57.99 -25.18 16.01
CA TYR A 403 -57.47 -24.96 14.64
C TYR A 403 -58.59 -24.95 13.57
N PRO A 404 -58.35 -24.62 12.27
CA PRO A 404 -57.10 -24.64 11.49
C PRO A 404 -56.46 -23.29 11.18
#